data_AF-A0A4U8W1S0-F1
#
_entry.id   AF-A0A4U8W1S0-F1
#
_cell.length_a   1.000
_cell.length_b   1.000
_cell.length_c   1.000
_cell.angle_alpha   90.00
_cell.angle_beta   90.00
_cell.angle_gamma   90.00
#
_symmetry.space_group_name_H-M   'P 1'
#
loop_
_entity.id
_entity.type
_entity.pdbx_description
1 polymer ?
#
loop_
_entity_poly.entity_id
_entity_poly.type
_entity_poly.pdbx_seq_one_letter_code
_entity_poly.pdbx_strand_id
1 'polypeptide(L)'
;MLTFAEEQRVAVQFGVAVEQVRRDHLISHLLGAISRDFSQDVLFFGGTALSRTVLPDGRLSEDIDLIALGPRQQIAERMERLLLRAVRREFPDLQWLPALTAVRDTQPAVITTSAGATVRVQLLNTTGYPAWPTERQQIVQRYSDAPAAELIVPTTPAFVAWKTAAWADRKASRDLYD
;
A
#
# COMPACT_ATOMS: atom_id res chain seq x y z
N MET A 1 -10.34 -4.81 -15.90
CA MET A 1 -10.20 -6.14 -15.32
C MET A 1 -8.85 -6.69 -15.73
N LEU A 2 -8.11 -7.30 -14.80
CA LEU A 2 -6.81 -7.94 -15.08
C LEU A 2 -6.98 -9.01 -16.15
N THR A 3 -6.25 -8.88 -17.27
CA THR A 3 -6.27 -9.88 -18.34
C THR A 3 -5.22 -10.95 -18.10
N PHE A 4 -5.43 -12.16 -18.63
CA PHE A 4 -4.44 -13.24 -18.53
C PHE A 4 -3.07 -12.86 -19.12
N ALA A 5 -3.07 -12.16 -20.26
CA ALA A 5 -1.83 -11.72 -20.90
C ALA A 5 -1.07 -10.68 -20.05
N GLU A 6 -1.80 -9.75 -19.43
CA GLU A 6 -1.22 -8.76 -18.51
C GLU A 6 -0.67 -9.44 -17.25
N GLU A 7 -1.41 -10.38 -16.66
CA GLU A 7 -0.98 -11.16 -15.50
C GLU A 7 0.33 -11.92 -15.77
N GLN A 8 0.40 -12.66 -16.88
CA GLN A 8 1.61 -13.41 -17.25
C GLN A 8 2.80 -12.50 -17.54
N ARG A 9 2.57 -11.38 -18.24
CA ARG A 9 3.63 -10.41 -18.54
C ARG A 9 4.23 -9.82 -17.26
N VAL A 10 3.40 -9.44 -16.29
CA VAL A 10 3.85 -8.90 -15.01
C VAL A 10 4.56 -9.98 -14.19
N ALA A 11 4.04 -11.21 -14.16
CA ALA A 11 4.68 -12.33 -13.47
C ALA A 11 6.12 -12.58 -14.00
N VAL A 12 6.30 -12.58 -15.33
CA VAL A 12 7.61 -12.72 -15.98
C VAL A 12 8.52 -11.53 -15.67
N GLN A 13 8.00 -10.30 -15.78
CA GLN A 13 8.78 -9.07 -15.53
C GLN A 13 9.40 -9.08 -14.13
N PHE A 14 8.62 -9.44 -13.11
CA PHE A 14 9.08 -9.43 -11.71
C PHE A 14 9.65 -10.77 -11.24
N GLY A 15 9.58 -11.82 -12.05
CA GLY A 15 10.04 -13.17 -11.69
C GLY A 15 9.26 -13.78 -10.53
N VAL A 16 7.95 -13.55 -10.48
CA VAL A 16 7.06 -13.94 -9.35
C VAL A 16 5.93 -14.85 -9.80
N ALA A 17 5.29 -15.50 -8.82
CA ALA A 17 4.08 -16.29 -9.07
C ALA A 17 2.87 -15.38 -9.39
N VAL A 18 1.90 -15.90 -10.14
CA VAL A 18 0.69 -15.15 -10.55
C VAL A 18 -0.16 -14.69 -9.36
N GLU A 19 -0.10 -15.41 -8.24
CA GLU A 19 -0.77 -15.04 -6.99
C GLU A 19 -0.23 -13.72 -6.43
N GLN A 20 1.07 -13.46 -6.58
CA GLN A 20 1.67 -12.18 -6.18
C GLN A 20 1.21 -11.05 -7.11
N VAL A 21 1.04 -11.33 -8.41
CA VAL A 21 0.50 -10.36 -9.37
C VAL A 21 -0.95 -10.02 -9.05
N ARG A 22 -1.79 -11.01 -8.73
CA ARG A 22 -3.19 -10.78 -8.30
C ARG A 22 -3.27 -9.95 -7.02
N ARG A 23 -2.37 -10.19 -6.07
CA ARG A 23 -2.27 -9.36 -4.86
C ARG A 23 -1.88 -7.92 -5.20
N ASP A 24 -0.88 -7.74 -6.05
CA ASP A 24 -0.42 -6.41 -6.47
C ASP A 24 -1.46 -5.66 -7.32
N HIS A 25 -2.31 -6.39 -8.06
CA HIS A 25 -3.49 -5.87 -8.73
C HIS A 25 -4.51 -5.32 -7.73
N LEU A 26 -4.85 -6.10 -6.70
CA LEU A 26 -5.69 -5.63 -5.60
C LEU A 26 -5.10 -4.40 -4.91
N ILE A 27 -3.79 -4.38 -4.61
CA ILE A 27 -3.09 -3.22 -4.04
C ILE A 27 -3.26 -1.98 -4.94
N SER A 28 -3.14 -2.12 -6.26
CA SER A 28 -3.29 -0.99 -7.20
C SER A 28 -4.67 -0.36 -7.14
N HIS A 29 -5.72 -1.17 -7.06
CA HIS A 29 -7.11 -0.69 -6.90
C HIS A 29 -7.36 -0.07 -5.52
N LEU A 30 -6.83 -0.66 -4.45
CA LEU A 30 -6.90 -0.09 -3.11
C LEU A 30 -6.19 1.26 -3.03
N LEU A 31 -5.00 1.40 -3.60
CA LEU A 31 -4.27 2.66 -3.66
C LEU A 31 -5.02 3.72 -4.48
N GLY A 32 -5.69 3.30 -5.55
CA GLY A 32 -6.60 4.15 -6.32
C GLY A 32 -7.74 4.71 -5.48
N ALA A 33 -8.39 3.86 -4.69
CA ALA A 33 -9.44 4.28 -3.77
C ALA A 33 -8.92 5.16 -2.62
N ILE A 34 -7.76 4.84 -2.06
CA ILE A 34 -7.10 5.65 -1.01
C ILE A 34 -6.76 7.03 -1.56
N SER A 35 -6.21 7.13 -2.76
CA SER A 35 -5.91 8.41 -3.40
C SER A 35 -7.16 9.27 -3.57
N ARG A 36 -8.25 8.69 -4.06
CA ARG A 36 -9.49 9.43 -4.28
C ARG A 36 -10.11 9.94 -2.97
N ASP A 37 -10.18 9.10 -1.95
CA ASP A 37 -11.02 9.36 -0.77
C ASP A 37 -10.22 9.82 0.47
N PHE A 38 -8.89 9.65 0.48
CA PHE A 38 -8.01 9.83 1.65
C PHE A 38 -6.66 10.52 1.34
N SER A 39 -6.43 11.07 0.15
CA SER A 39 -5.12 11.65 -0.23
C SER A 39 -4.64 12.88 0.57
N GLN A 40 -5.51 13.46 1.41
CA GLN A 40 -5.15 14.51 2.37
C GLN A 40 -5.08 14.00 3.81
N ASP A 41 -5.57 12.78 4.06
CA ASP A 41 -5.68 12.19 5.39
C ASP A 41 -4.48 11.29 5.73
N VAL A 42 -3.71 10.86 4.72
CA VAL A 42 -2.59 9.93 4.90
C VAL A 42 -1.32 10.31 4.17
N LEU A 43 -0.20 9.97 4.81
CA LEU A 43 1.11 9.81 4.20
C LEU A 43 1.30 8.34 3.84
N PHE A 44 1.52 8.05 2.56
CA PHE A 44 1.83 6.72 2.05
C PHE A 44 3.34 6.51 2.04
N PHE A 45 3.82 5.50 2.78
CA PHE A 45 5.25 5.28 2.98
C PHE A 45 5.60 3.78 2.90
N GLY A 46 6.84 3.43 3.27
CA GLY A 46 7.28 2.04 3.29
C GLY A 46 7.70 1.50 1.92
N GLY A 47 7.87 0.17 1.83
CA GLY A 47 8.38 -0.49 0.62
C GLY A 47 7.42 -0.37 -0.57
N THR A 48 6.12 -0.39 -0.31
CA THR A 48 5.12 -0.25 -1.38
C THR A 48 5.13 1.15 -1.94
N ALA A 49 5.21 2.20 -1.11
CA ALA A 49 5.34 3.56 -1.60
C ALA A 49 6.60 3.74 -2.44
N LEU A 50 7.75 3.21 -1.97
CA LEU A 50 9.00 3.23 -2.74
C LEU A 50 8.84 2.53 -4.10
N SER A 51 8.22 1.35 -4.13
CA SER A 51 7.96 0.60 -5.36
C SER A 51 6.92 1.27 -6.27
N ARG A 52 6.18 2.26 -5.79
CA ARG A 52 5.14 2.97 -6.56
C ARG A 52 5.62 4.36 -6.99
N THR A 53 6.84 4.76 -6.63
CA THR A 53 7.41 6.08 -6.94
C THR A 53 8.83 5.99 -7.50
N VAL A 54 9.81 5.61 -6.66
CA VAL A 54 11.24 5.68 -6.99
C VAL A 54 11.72 4.41 -7.70
N LEU A 55 11.23 3.23 -7.30
CA LEU A 55 11.68 1.93 -7.82
C LEU A 55 10.52 1.12 -8.43
N PRO A 56 9.86 1.61 -9.51
CA PRO A 56 8.68 0.96 -10.08
C PRO A 56 8.93 -0.47 -10.58
N ASP A 57 10.13 -0.73 -11.08
CA ASP A 57 10.59 -2.03 -11.56
C ASP A 57 11.35 -2.84 -10.49
N GLY A 58 11.37 -2.36 -9.24
CA GLY A 58 11.87 -3.12 -8.09
C GLY A 58 10.94 -4.26 -7.69
N ARG A 59 11.20 -4.92 -6.56
CA ARG A 59 10.34 -6.02 -6.09
C ARG A 59 8.87 -5.61 -5.92
N LEU A 60 7.96 -6.57 -6.14
CA LEU A 60 6.57 -6.40 -5.71
C LEU A 60 6.48 -6.37 -4.18
N SER A 61 5.52 -5.60 -3.68
CA SER A 61 5.24 -5.48 -2.25
C SER A 61 3.85 -6.03 -1.93
N GLU A 62 3.65 -6.42 -0.68
CA GLU A 62 2.44 -7.11 -0.21
C GLU A 62 1.63 -6.29 0.81
N ASP A 63 2.22 -5.21 1.32
CA ASP A 63 1.68 -4.39 2.40
C ASP A 63 1.26 -3.01 1.87
N ILE A 64 0.39 -2.30 2.58
CA ILE A 64 0.10 -0.89 2.37
C ILE A 64 0.35 -0.19 3.71
N ASP A 65 1.42 0.60 3.77
CA ASP A 65 1.82 1.31 4.98
C ASP A 65 1.44 2.79 4.90
N LEU A 66 0.64 3.23 5.86
CA LEU A 66 0.10 4.59 5.94
C LEU A 66 0.40 5.21 7.30
N ILE A 67 0.62 6.52 7.32
CA ILE A 67 0.64 7.34 8.54
C ILE A 67 -0.55 8.30 8.48
N ALA A 68 -1.37 8.30 9.52
CA ALA A 68 -2.49 9.23 9.66
C ALA A 68 -1.99 10.67 9.86
N LEU A 69 -2.48 11.61 9.04
CA LEU A 69 -2.20 13.04 9.15
C LEU A 69 -3.20 13.79 10.06
N GLY A 70 -4.18 13.05 10.62
CA GLY A 70 -5.15 13.52 11.59
C GLY A 70 -5.46 12.45 12.64
N PRO A 71 -6.61 12.54 13.35
CA PRO A 71 -6.99 11.53 14.34
C PRO A 71 -7.12 10.14 13.71
N ARG A 72 -6.16 9.25 13.96
CA ARG A 72 -6.09 7.90 13.37
C ARG A 72 -7.41 7.15 13.48
N GLN A 73 -8.06 7.19 14.64
CA GLN A 73 -9.31 6.46 14.87
C GLN A 73 -10.42 6.89 13.90
N GLN A 74 -10.56 8.18 13.64
CA GLN A 74 -11.57 8.70 12.72
C GLN A 74 -11.27 8.30 11.26
N ILE A 75 -9.99 8.32 10.89
CA ILE A 75 -9.53 7.89 9.57
C ILE A 75 -9.75 6.38 9.41
N ALA A 76 -9.40 5.58 10.41
CA ALA A 76 -9.58 4.12 10.41
C ALA A 76 -11.06 3.73 10.22
N GLU A 77 -11.96 4.35 10.98
CA GLU A 77 -13.41 4.12 10.87
C GLU A 77 -13.96 4.49 9.49
N ARG A 78 -13.48 5.60 8.90
CA ARG A 78 -13.87 6.00 7.54
C ARG A 78 -13.32 5.01 6.50
N MET A 79 -12.05 4.63 6.59
CA MET A 79 -11.41 3.67 5.67
C MET A 79 -12.12 2.32 5.72
N GLU A 80 -12.39 1.79 6.91
CA GLU A 80 -13.05 0.49 7.07
C GLU A 80 -14.42 0.46 6.38
N ARG A 81 -15.20 1.56 6.49
CA ARG A 81 -16.52 1.70 5.87
C ARG A 81 -16.47 1.91 4.36
N LEU A 82 -15.49 2.65 3.86
CA LEU A 82 -15.48 3.16 2.47
C LEU A 82 -14.59 2.35 1.53
N LEU A 83 -13.44 1.86 2.01
CA LEU A 83 -12.39 1.34 1.14
C LEU A 83 -12.82 0.08 0.38
N LEU A 84 -13.44 -0.91 1.06
CA LEU A 84 -13.90 -2.12 0.38
C LEU A 84 -15.08 -1.84 -0.56
N ARG A 85 -15.93 -0.86 -0.22
CA ARG A 85 -17.06 -0.44 -1.07
C ARG A 85 -16.57 0.19 -2.36
N ALA A 86 -15.51 0.98 -2.27
CA ALA A 86 -14.90 1.70 -3.39
C ALA A 86 -14.35 0.77 -4.48
N VAL A 87 -13.94 -0.44 -4.13
CA VAL A 87 -13.35 -1.42 -5.07
C VAL A 87 -14.26 -2.64 -5.30
N ARG A 88 -15.51 -2.58 -4.82
CA ARG A 88 -16.43 -3.73 -4.82
C ARG A 88 -16.78 -4.23 -6.23
N ARG A 89 -16.71 -3.36 -7.24
CA ARG A 89 -17.01 -3.74 -8.63
C ARG A 89 -15.96 -4.73 -9.16
N GLU A 90 -14.69 -4.48 -8.84
CA GLU A 90 -13.56 -5.30 -9.24
C GLU A 90 -13.31 -6.46 -8.27
N PHE A 91 -13.55 -6.24 -6.97
CA PHE A 91 -13.32 -7.19 -5.89
C PHE A 91 -14.55 -7.28 -4.97
N PRO A 92 -15.57 -8.07 -5.33
CA PRO A 92 -16.86 -8.07 -4.63
C PRO A 92 -16.85 -8.78 -3.27
N ASP A 93 -15.83 -9.59 -2.99
CA ASP A 93 -15.75 -10.53 -1.87
C ASP A 93 -14.74 -10.12 -0.79
N LEU A 94 -14.24 -8.88 -0.83
CA LEU A 94 -13.28 -8.39 0.15
C LEU A 94 -13.89 -8.29 1.54
N GLN A 95 -13.09 -8.65 2.54
CA GLN A 95 -13.42 -8.50 3.95
C GLN A 95 -12.19 -8.03 4.73
N TRP A 96 -12.44 -7.34 5.84
CA TRP A 96 -11.40 -7.06 6.82
C TRP A 96 -11.30 -8.18 7.84
N LEU A 97 -10.11 -8.70 8.09
CA LEU A 97 -9.85 -9.73 9.10
C LEU A 97 -8.38 -9.76 9.56
N PRO A 98 -7.99 -9.02 10.62
CA PRO A 98 -8.81 -8.18 11.49
C PRO A 98 -9.18 -6.82 10.86
N ALA A 99 -10.22 -6.20 11.42
CA ALA A 99 -10.67 -4.85 11.12
C ALA A 99 -9.64 -3.77 11.51
N LEU A 100 -9.59 -2.67 10.76
CA LEU A 100 -8.63 -1.59 10.97
C LEU A 100 -8.85 -0.87 12.31
N THR A 101 -10.10 -0.78 12.75
CA THR A 101 -10.49 -0.26 14.05
C THR A 101 -10.21 -1.22 15.22
N ALA A 102 -10.04 -2.52 14.94
CA ALA A 102 -9.79 -3.54 15.95
C ALA A 102 -8.30 -3.76 16.26
N VAL A 103 -7.40 -3.16 15.47
CA VAL A 103 -5.94 -3.29 15.65
C VAL A 103 -5.32 -2.03 16.22
N ARG A 104 -4.25 -2.22 17.01
CA ARG A 104 -3.40 -1.13 17.49
C ARG A 104 -2.71 -0.46 16.29
N ASP A 105 -2.23 0.76 16.49
CA ASP A 105 -1.49 1.48 15.45
C ASP A 105 -0.23 0.71 15.00
N THR A 106 0.45 -0.01 15.89
CA THR A 106 1.61 -0.84 15.56
C THR A 106 1.29 -2.18 14.88
N GLN A 107 0.01 -2.52 14.68
CA GLN A 107 -0.42 -3.79 14.11
C GLN A 107 -1.13 -3.58 12.77
N PRO A 108 -0.86 -4.43 11.75
CA PRO A 108 -1.57 -4.35 10.49
C PRO A 108 -2.99 -4.91 10.63
N ALA A 109 -3.94 -4.25 9.96
CA ALA A 109 -5.19 -4.88 9.56
C ALA A 109 -4.96 -5.70 8.28
N VAL A 110 -5.90 -6.57 7.93
CA VAL A 110 -5.76 -7.39 6.73
C VAL A 110 -7.05 -7.35 5.93
N ILE A 111 -6.91 -7.10 4.62
CA ILE A 111 -7.98 -7.30 3.65
C ILE A 111 -7.77 -8.68 3.02
N THR A 112 -8.82 -9.50 3.02
CA THR A 112 -8.78 -10.87 2.48
C THR A 112 -9.83 -11.05 1.39
N THR A 113 -9.51 -11.86 0.38
CA THR A 113 -10.47 -12.39 -0.60
C THR A 113 -10.92 -13.79 -0.20
N SER A 114 -12.07 -14.24 -0.72
CA SER A 114 -12.54 -15.63 -0.55
C SER A 114 -11.60 -16.66 -1.18
N ALA A 115 -10.84 -16.25 -2.21
CA ALA A 115 -9.80 -17.04 -2.85
C ALA A 115 -8.48 -17.09 -2.05
N GLY A 116 -8.42 -16.48 -0.86
CA GLY A 116 -7.27 -16.54 0.05
C GLY A 116 -6.17 -15.52 -0.23
N ALA A 117 -6.36 -14.59 -1.16
CA ALA A 117 -5.41 -13.48 -1.34
C ALA A 117 -5.56 -12.50 -0.17
N THR A 118 -4.43 -12.06 0.38
CA THR A 118 -4.39 -11.15 1.53
C THR A 118 -3.53 -9.93 1.23
N VAL A 119 -3.97 -8.75 1.67
CA VAL A 119 -3.21 -7.50 1.67
C VAL A 119 -3.18 -6.97 3.10
N ARG A 120 -2.00 -6.71 3.64
CA ARG A 120 -1.90 -6.05 4.94
C ARG A 120 -2.01 -4.54 4.76
N VAL A 121 -2.77 -3.90 5.62
CA VAL A 121 -2.90 -2.44 5.65
C VAL A 121 -2.56 -1.98 7.04
N GLN A 122 -1.47 -1.23 7.16
CA GLN A 122 -1.05 -0.62 8.42
C GLN A 122 -1.37 0.87 8.39
N LEU A 123 -2.11 1.34 9.40
CA LEU A 123 -2.36 2.76 9.62
C LEU A 123 -1.76 3.18 10.96
N LEU A 124 -0.65 3.88 10.90
CA LEU A 124 0.12 4.37 12.04
C LEU A 124 -0.41 5.72 12.53
N ASN A 125 -0.16 6.03 13.80
CA ASN A 125 -0.17 7.41 14.28
C ASN A 125 1.11 8.13 13.82
N THR A 126 1.04 9.46 13.70
CA THR A 126 2.22 10.29 13.39
C THR A 126 3.24 10.32 14.55
N THR A 127 2.80 10.05 15.77
CA THR A 127 3.64 10.07 16.97
C THR A 127 4.73 8.98 16.88
N GLY A 128 5.98 9.38 17.14
CA GLY A 128 7.12 8.47 17.13
C GLY A 128 7.82 8.34 15.77
N TYR A 129 7.30 8.99 14.73
CA TYR A 129 7.95 9.03 13.42
C TYR A 129 8.59 10.39 13.17
N PRO A 130 9.87 10.44 12.74
CA PRO A 130 10.50 11.71 12.44
C PRO A 130 9.78 12.39 11.27
N ALA A 131 9.66 13.72 11.34
CA ALA A 131 9.02 14.55 10.32
C ALA A 131 9.92 14.72 9.08
N TRP A 132 10.25 13.61 8.43
CA TRP A 132 11.02 13.62 7.19
C TRP A 132 10.26 14.36 6.08
N PRO A 133 10.95 15.02 5.13
CA PRO A 133 10.30 15.73 4.05
C PRO A 133 9.39 14.83 3.20
N THR A 134 8.24 15.37 2.83
CA THR A 134 7.23 14.68 2.00
C THR A 134 6.84 15.56 0.81
N GLU A 135 6.30 14.93 -0.22
CA GLU A 135 5.78 15.58 -1.42
C GLU A 135 4.52 14.89 -1.92
N ARG A 136 3.72 15.61 -2.70
CA ARG A 136 2.56 15.04 -3.40
C ARG A 136 3.04 14.52 -4.74
N GLN A 137 2.87 13.22 -4.98
CA GLN A 137 3.38 12.56 -6.17
C GLN A 137 2.34 11.63 -6.79
N GLN A 138 2.28 11.62 -8.12
CA GLN A 138 1.57 10.59 -8.88
C GLN A 138 2.30 9.25 -8.68
N ILE A 139 1.56 8.23 -8.25
CA ILE A 139 2.11 6.91 -8.01
C ILE A 139 1.83 5.99 -9.19
N VAL A 140 2.74 5.04 -9.44
CA VAL A 140 2.67 4.11 -10.55
C VAL A 140 1.54 3.10 -10.33
N GLN A 141 0.56 3.14 -11.23
CA GLN A 141 -0.50 2.15 -11.35
C GLN A 141 -0.14 1.18 -12.47
N ARG A 142 0.29 -0.03 -12.09
CA ARG A 142 0.89 -1.03 -12.99
C ARG A 142 -0.09 -1.64 -13.99
N TYR A 143 -1.37 -1.69 -13.62
CA TYR A 143 -2.38 -2.40 -14.38
C TYR A 143 -3.24 -1.42 -15.15
N SER A 144 -3.52 -1.76 -16.40
CA SER A 144 -4.29 -0.94 -17.33
C SER A 144 -5.69 -0.55 -16.81
N ASP A 145 -6.25 -1.32 -15.89
CA ASP A 145 -7.58 -1.09 -15.31
C ASP A 145 -7.55 -0.40 -13.93
N ALA A 146 -6.36 -0.18 -13.35
CA ALA A 146 -6.24 0.50 -12.06
C ALA A 146 -6.36 2.02 -12.27
N PRO A 147 -7.19 2.73 -11.47
CA PRO A 147 -7.36 4.16 -11.63
C PRO A 147 -6.09 4.92 -11.24
N ALA A 148 -5.80 6.03 -11.93
CA ALA A 148 -4.69 6.92 -11.58
C ALA A 148 -4.74 7.34 -10.11
N ALA A 149 -3.57 7.49 -9.49
CA ALA A 149 -3.47 7.76 -8.07
C ALA A 149 -2.35 8.75 -7.77
N GLU A 150 -2.65 9.66 -6.85
CA GLU A 150 -1.74 10.65 -6.29
C GLU A 150 -1.85 10.65 -4.76
N LEU A 151 -0.70 10.58 -4.08
CA LEU A 151 -0.63 10.52 -2.63
C LEU A 151 0.50 11.40 -2.11
N ILE A 152 0.42 11.76 -0.83
CA ILE A 152 1.55 12.33 -0.10
C ILE A 152 2.51 11.18 0.20
N VAL A 153 3.76 11.28 -0.21
CA VAL A 153 4.82 10.28 -0.07
C VAL A 153 6.10 10.93 0.49
N PRO A 154 7.02 10.18 1.09
CA PRO A 154 8.37 10.68 1.37
C PRO A 154 9.06 11.17 0.09
N THR A 155 9.90 12.20 0.20
CA THR A 155 10.83 12.52 -0.90
C THR A 155 11.86 11.41 -1.07
N THR A 156 12.55 11.34 -2.21
CA THR A 156 13.59 10.31 -2.43
C THR A 156 14.65 10.27 -1.31
N PRO A 157 15.25 11.39 -0.85
CA PRO A 157 16.16 11.35 0.29
C PRO A 157 15.51 10.86 1.59
N ALA A 158 14.24 11.19 1.81
CA ALA A 158 13.49 10.69 2.96
C ALA A 158 13.28 9.18 2.88
N PHE A 159 12.94 8.62 1.71
CA PHE A 159 12.87 7.16 1.54
C PHE A 159 14.18 6.47 1.94
N VAL A 160 15.32 6.97 1.45
CA VAL A 160 16.65 6.43 1.80
C VAL A 160 16.89 6.49 3.31
N ALA A 161 16.57 7.62 3.95
CA ALA A 161 16.74 7.77 5.38
C ALA A 161 15.86 6.79 6.18
N TRP A 162 14.59 6.66 5.82
CA TRP A 162 13.66 5.71 6.44
C TRP A 162 14.12 4.27 6.30
N LYS A 163 14.56 3.86 5.10
CA LYS A 163 15.05 2.50 4.83
C LYS A 163 16.35 2.21 5.55
N THR A 164 17.28 3.17 5.57
CA THR A 164 18.54 3.06 6.33
C THR A 164 18.27 2.91 7.82
N ALA A 165 17.37 3.70 8.39
CA ALA A 165 17.01 3.60 9.81
C ALA A 165 16.34 2.26 10.13
N ALA A 166 15.39 1.82 9.29
CA ALA A 166 14.72 0.54 9.43
C ALA A 166 15.68 -0.67 9.31
N TRP A 167 16.64 -0.62 8.38
CA TRP A 167 17.65 -1.65 8.22
C TRP A 167 18.64 -1.66 9.39
N ALA A 168 19.07 -0.50 9.87
CA ALA A 168 19.97 -0.41 11.02
C ALA A 168 19.39 -1.07 12.28
N ASP A 169 18.07 -0.94 12.49
CA ASP A 169 17.34 -1.56 13.59
C ASP A 169 17.07 -3.06 13.34
N ARG A 170 16.40 -3.39 12.23
CA ARG A 170 15.83 -4.74 12.00
C ARG A 170 16.73 -5.68 11.22
N LYS A 171 17.72 -5.14 10.48
CA LYS A 171 18.64 -5.87 9.59
C LYS A 171 17.96 -6.80 8.59
N ALA A 172 16.73 -6.48 8.18
CA ALA A 172 15.97 -7.29 7.24
C ALA A 172 16.51 -7.12 5.81
N SER A 173 16.69 -8.22 5.06
CA SER A 173 17.20 -8.17 3.68
C SER A 173 16.36 -7.31 2.75
N ARG A 174 15.04 -7.22 2.98
CA ARG A 174 14.14 -6.35 2.22
C ARG A 174 14.45 -4.86 2.42
N ASP A 175 14.88 -4.45 3.61
CA ASP A 175 15.24 -3.05 3.88
C ASP A 175 16.65 -2.71 3.37
N LEU A 176 17.47 -3.72 3.05
CA LEU A 176 18.76 -3.53 2.38
C LEU A 176 18.60 -3.47 0.85
N TYR A 177 17.64 -4.24 0.31
CA TYR A 177 17.29 -4.20 -1.10
C TYR A 177 16.61 -2.87 -1.47
N ASP A 178 15.66 -2.45 -0.63
CA ASP A 178 14.90 -1.20 -0.76
C ASP A 178 15.77 0.03 -0.42
#